data_AF-A0A966Z0Z2-F1
#
_entry.id   AF-A0A966Z0Z2-F1
#
_cell.length_a   1.000
_cell.length_b   1.000
_cell.length_c   1.000
_cell.angle_alpha   90.00
_cell.angle_beta   90.00
_cell.angle_gamma   90.00
#
_symmetry.space_group_name_H-M   'P 1'
#
loop_
_entity.id
_entity.type
_entity.pdbx_description
1 polymer ?
#
loop_
_entity_poly.entity_id
_entity_poly.type
_entity_poly.pdbx_seq_one_letter_code
_entity_poly.pdbx_strand_id
1 'polypeptide(L)'
;MELRHGIFLIFLGSALFIYYRGKVRFGLLRSLTDYVVLLAPINTLLYLFSKVGRSPYLPTNEFPELRLLNDHWQMIRDEALALQDSGQIRQATGYNDIGFNSFFRTGWKRFYLYWYGKDLPSAEESCPQTVALLKSIPSIKAAMFASLPPGATLV
;
A
#
# COMPACT_ATOMS: atom_id res chain seq x y z
N MET A 1 -27.67 0.20 32.84
CA MET A 1 -26.49 0.81 32.19
C MET A 1 -26.97 1.39 30.86
N GLU A 2 -27.01 2.72 30.69
CA GLU A 2 -27.53 3.33 29.45
C GLU A 2 -26.65 3.00 28.24
N LEU A 3 -27.24 2.96 27.03
CA LEU A 3 -26.56 2.68 25.76
C LEU A 3 -25.27 3.51 25.56
N ARG A 4 -25.30 4.79 25.96
CA ARG A 4 -24.15 5.70 25.90
C ARG A 4 -22.91 5.19 26.66
N HIS A 5 -23.10 4.49 27.77
CA HIS A 5 -21.99 3.93 28.54
C HIS A 5 -21.39 2.72 27.83
N GLY A 6 -22.22 1.89 27.19
CA GLY A 6 -21.75 0.77 26.39
C GLY A 6 -20.90 1.23 25.19
N ILE A 7 -21.38 2.24 24.46
CA ILE A 7 -20.63 2.84 23.35
C ILE A 7 -19.28 3.39 23.82
N PHE A 8 -19.28 4.12 24.94
CA PHE A 8 -18.05 4.67 25.52
C PHE A 8 -17.06 3.58 25.93
N LEU A 9 -17.53 2.51 26.58
CA LEU A 9 -16.67 1.40 27.00
C LEU A 9 -16.07 0.64 25.80
N ILE A 10 -16.84 0.43 24.74
CA ILE A 10 -16.33 -0.17 23.49
C ILE A 10 -15.26 0.72 22.88
N PHE A 11 -15.51 2.03 22.82
CA PHE A 11 -14.54 2.99 22.31
C PHE A 11 -13.25 2.98 23.14
N LEU A 12 -13.36 3.10 24.46
CA LEU A 12 -12.22 3.11 25.37
C LEU A 12 -11.42 1.80 25.29
N GLY A 13 -12.11 0.66 25.29
CA GLY A 13 -11.47 -0.65 25.14
C GLY A 13 -10.72 -0.79 23.81
N SER A 14 -11.33 -0.30 22.72
CA SER A 14 -10.71 -0.28 21.39
C SER A 14 -9.47 0.61 21.34
N ALA A 15 -9.56 1.81 21.93
CA ALA A 15 -8.43 2.75 22.01
C ALA A 15 -7.27 2.17 22.81
N LEU A 16 -7.55 1.57 23.97
CA LEU A 16 -6.53 0.90 24.79
C LEU A 16 -5.92 -0.30 24.05
N PHE A 17 -6.74 -1.13 23.39
CA PHE A 17 -6.27 -2.25 22.60
C PHE A 17 -5.26 -1.81 21.53
N ILE A 18 -5.60 -0.80 20.73
CA ILE A 18 -4.71 -0.29 19.68
C ILE A 18 -3.45 0.34 20.27
N TYR A 19 -3.59 1.15 21.32
CA TYR A 19 -2.46 1.79 21.98
C TYR A 19 -1.45 0.76 22.49
N TYR A 20 -1.92 -0.32 23.15
CA TYR A 20 -1.04 -1.37 23.66
C TYR A 20 -0.56 -2.34 22.58
N ARG A 21 -1.29 -2.49 21.47
CA ARG A 21 -0.87 -3.28 20.31
C ARG A 21 0.38 -2.70 19.64
N GLY A 22 0.52 -1.37 19.62
CA GLY A 22 1.68 -0.66 19.08
C GLY A 22 2.93 -0.80 19.96
N LYS A 23 4.10 -0.99 19.32
CA LYS A 23 5.42 -0.99 19.99
C LYS A 23 5.97 0.43 20.17
N VAL A 24 5.86 1.25 19.12
CA VAL A 24 6.22 2.69 19.14
C VAL A 24 4.94 3.47 19.34
N ARG A 25 4.93 4.35 20.33
CA ARG A 25 3.74 5.09 20.77
C ARG A 25 4.05 6.58 20.83
N PHE A 26 3.08 7.39 20.44
CA PHE A 26 3.12 8.80 20.75
C PHE A 26 2.89 9.01 22.26
N GLY A 27 3.25 10.19 22.77
CA GLY A 27 2.85 10.61 24.10
C GLY A 27 1.32 10.67 24.22
N LEU A 28 0.80 10.47 25.44
CA LEU A 28 -0.64 10.31 25.71
C LEU A 28 -1.51 11.41 25.08
N LEU A 29 -1.11 12.69 25.21
CA LEU A 29 -1.85 13.81 24.64
C LEU A 29 -1.96 13.73 23.12
N ARG A 30 -0.85 13.43 22.44
CA ARG A 30 -0.82 13.29 20.98
C ARG A 30 -1.62 12.09 20.53
N SER A 31 -1.56 10.96 21.25
CA SER A 31 -2.36 9.77 20.95
C SER A 31 -3.86 10.06 21.01
N LEU A 32 -4.34 10.80 22.02
CA LEU A 32 -5.76 11.10 22.18
C LEU A 32 -6.31 12.02 21.07
N THR A 33 -5.48 12.88 20.50
CA THR A 33 -5.85 13.77 19.39
C THR A 33 -5.62 13.15 18.01
N ASP A 34 -5.04 11.95 17.94
CA ASP A 34 -4.71 11.29 16.69
C ASP A 34 -5.94 10.58 16.09
N TYR A 35 -6.05 10.62 14.77
CA TYR A 35 -7.15 9.98 14.04
C TYR A 35 -7.21 8.46 14.27
N VAL A 36 -6.10 7.83 14.65
CA VAL A 36 -6.04 6.41 15.01
C VAL A 36 -6.93 6.08 16.20
N VAL A 37 -7.02 6.98 17.20
CA VAL A 37 -7.90 6.79 18.37
C VAL A 37 -9.36 7.03 17.99
N LEU A 38 -9.65 8.04 17.18
CA LEU A 38 -11.00 8.28 16.68
C LEU A 38 -11.55 7.06 15.91
N LEU A 39 -10.73 6.43 15.08
CA LEU A 39 -11.09 5.25 14.30
C LEU A 39 -10.86 3.93 15.04
N ALA A 40 -10.57 3.97 16.35
CA ALA A 40 -10.15 2.80 17.09
C ALA A 40 -11.15 1.62 17.07
N PRO A 41 -12.47 1.83 17.19
CA PRO A 41 -13.42 0.72 17.12
C PRO A 41 -13.39 -0.02 15.78
N ILE A 42 -13.34 0.73 14.68
CA ILE A 42 -13.30 0.17 13.32
C ILE A 42 -11.99 -0.58 13.13
N ASN A 43 -10.87 0.05 13.45
CA ASN A 43 -9.54 -0.57 13.32
C ASN A 43 -9.41 -1.82 14.20
N THR A 44 -9.99 -1.82 15.41
CA THR A 44 -9.98 -2.97 16.30
C THR A 44 -10.67 -4.17 15.67
N LEU A 45 -11.83 -3.98 15.04
CA LEU A 45 -12.49 -5.05 14.29
C LEU A 45 -11.60 -5.57 13.16
N LEU A 46 -11.03 -4.68 12.34
CA LEU A 46 -10.11 -5.08 11.27
C LEU A 46 -8.92 -5.89 11.79
N TYR A 47 -8.36 -5.52 12.94
CA TYR A 47 -7.24 -6.24 13.55
C TYR A 47 -7.61 -7.58 14.17
N LEU A 48 -8.80 -7.70 14.75
CA LEU A 48 -9.30 -8.95 15.34
C LEU A 48 -9.65 -9.99 14.27
N PHE A 49 -10.11 -9.54 13.10
CA PHE A 49 -10.48 -10.41 11.98
C PHE A 49 -9.40 -10.50 10.89
N SER A 50 -8.24 -9.86 11.07
CA SER A 50 -7.11 -9.99 10.14
C SER A 50 -6.56 -11.41 10.16
N LYS A 51 -6.45 -12.02 8.98
CA LYS A 51 -5.77 -13.32 8.80
C LYS A 51 -4.25 -13.21 8.90
N VAL A 52 -3.73 -11.98 8.77
CA VAL A 52 -2.29 -11.69 8.71
C VAL A 52 -1.83 -11.15 10.07
N GLY A 53 -0.65 -11.60 10.49
CA GLY A 53 -0.02 -11.23 11.76
C GLY A 53 0.41 -9.75 11.84
N ARG A 54 0.93 -9.36 13.03
CA ARG A 54 1.37 -7.98 13.32
C ARG A 54 2.81 -7.65 12.86
N SER A 55 3.47 -8.57 12.15
CA SER A 55 4.88 -8.40 11.79
C SER A 55 5.05 -7.33 10.72
N PRO A 56 6.09 -6.46 10.80
CA PRO A 56 6.39 -5.51 9.73
C PRO A 56 6.83 -6.21 8.43
N TYR A 57 7.38 -7.42 8.54
CA TYR A 57 7.75 -8.26 7.41
C TYR A 57 6.99 -9.57 7.51
N LEU A 58 6.22 -9.87 6.48
CA LEU A 58 5.48 -11.11 6.37
C LEU A 58 6.34 -12.14 5.62
N PRO A 59 6.28 -13.42 6.00
CA PRO A 59 7.06 -14.43 5.31
C PRO A 59 6.43 -14.68 3.93
N THR A 60 7.28 -14.80 2.90
CA THR A 60 6.84 -14.90 1.50
C THR A 60 6.10 -16.20 1.20
N ASN A 61 6.26 -17.24 2.03
CA ASN A 61 5.54 -18.50 1.91
C ASN A 61 4.04 -18.40 2.20
N GLU A 62 3.58 -17.34 2.89
CA GLU A 62 2.16 -17.04 3.07
C GLU A 62 1.50 -16.51 1.77
N PHE A 63 2.30 -16.13 0.77
CA PHE A 63 1.86 -15.56 -0.50
C PHE A 63 2.47 -16.31 -1.70
N PRO A 64 2.10 -17.59 -1.91
CA PRO A 64 2.69 -18.43 -2.95
C PRO A 64 2.54 -17.84 -4.37
N GLU A 65 1.52 -17.02 -4.60
CA GLU A 65 1.32 -16.33 -5.88
C GLU A 65 2.47 -15.40 -6.28
N LEU A 66 3.22 -14.86 -5.30
CA LEU A 66 4.34 -13.96 -5.57
C LEU A 66 5.54 -14.69 -6.16
N ARG A 67 5.57 -16.03 -6.06
CA ARG A 67 6.62 -16.84 -6.68
C ARG A 67 6.70 -16.62 -8.18
N LEU A 68 5.56 -16.46 -8.86
CA LEU A 68 5.55 -16.18 -10.30
C LEU A 68 6.25 -14.86 -10.65
N LEU A 69 6.10 -13.83 -9.82
CA LEU A 69 6.80 -12.55 -10.00
C LEU A 69 8.30 -12.71 -9.74
N ASN A 70 8.67 -13.49 -8.72
CA ASN A 70 10.07 -13.79 -8.43
C ASN A 70 10.72 -14.61 -9.54
N ASP A 71 10.03 -15.57 -10.13
CA ASP A 71 10.58 -16.43 -11.18
C ASP A 71 10.79 -15.65 -12.50
N HIS A 72 10.03 -14.57 -12.72
CA HIS A 72 10.09 -13.73 -13.93
C HIS A 72 10.69 -12.34 -13.67
N TRP A 73 11.43 -12.15 -12.58
CA TRP A 73 11.91 -10.83 -12.16
C TRP A 73 12.82 -10.16 -13.21
N GLN A 74 13.61 -10.93 -13.97
CA GLN A 74 14.46 -10.36 -15.02
C GLN A 74 13.63 -9.78 -16.15
N MET A 75 12.57 -10.47 -16.58
CA MET A 75 11.66 -9.97 -17.62
C MET A 75 11.00 -8.66 -17.18
N ILE A 76 10.50 -8.63 -15.93
CA ILE A 76 9.86 -7.44 -15.35
C ILE A 76 10.86 -6.27 -15.29
N ARG A 77 12.10 -6.55 -14.86
CA ARG A 77 13.19 -5.56 -14.81
C ARG A 77 13.48 -5.00 -16.20
N ASP A 78 13.60 -5.86 -17.20
CA ASP A 78 14.01 -5.45 -18.55
C ASP A 78 12.94 -4.55 -19.19
N GLU A 79 11.65 -4.87 -19.02
CA GLU A 79 10.56 -3.96 -19.43
C GLU A 79 10.55 -2.65 -18.64
N ALA A 80 10.80 -2.70 -17.32
CA ALA A 80 10.88 -1.48 -16.50
C ALA A 80 12.04 -0.56 -16.91
N LEU A 81 13.20 -1.11 -17.27
CA LEU A 81 14.36 -0.35 -17.74
C LEU A 81 14.10 0.28 -19.11
N ALA A 82 13.52 -0.47 -20.05
CA ALA A 82 13.12 0.08 -21.36
C ALA A 82 12.10 1.23 -21.20
N LEU A 83 11.16 1.08 -20.27
CA LEU A 83 10.19 2.11 -19.93
C LEU A 83 10.84 3.36 -19.28
N GLN A 84 11.87 3.16 -18.47
CA GLN A 84 12.65 4.25 -17.89
C GLN A 84 13.42 5.02 -18.96
N ASP A 85 14.07 4.33 -19.89
CA ASP A 85 14.85 4.92 -20.98
C ASP A 85 13.98 5.73 -21.95
N SER A 86 12.74 5.29 -22.19
CA SER A 86 11.75 6.04 -22.97
C SER A 86 11.15 7.26 -22.22
N GLY A 87 11.50 7.46 -20.95
CA GLY A 87 11.05 8.58 -20.13
C GLY A 87 9.55 8.54 -19.81
N GLN A 88 8.92 7.37 -19.88
CA GLN A 88 7.49 7.20 -19.60
C GLN A 88 7.16 7.05 -18.11
N ILE A 89 8.15 6.68 -17.28
CA ILE A 89 8.02 6.75 -15.82
C ILE A 89 8.07 8.23 -15.41
N ARG A 90 6.90 8.83 -15.19
CA ARG A 90 6.74 10.28 -14.97
C ARG A 90 6.13 10.58 -13.61
N GLN A 91 6.25 11.84 -13.19
CA GLN A 91 5.45 12.34 -12.07
C GLN A 91 3.97 12.39 -12.48
N ALA A 92 3.06 12.28 -11.51
CA ALA A 92 1.65 12.42 -11.81
C ALA A 92 1.36 13.80 -12.42
N THR A 93 0.65 13.82 -13.54
CA THR A 93 0.14 15.04 -14.14
C THR A 93 -1.11 15.49 -13.37
N GLY A 94 -0.92 16.14 -12.23
CA GLY A 94 -1.98 16.70 -11.38
C GLY A 94 -2.22 15.97 -10.05
N TYR A 95 -3.29 16.35 -9.34
CA TYR A 95 -3.68 15.84 -8.01
C TYR A 95 -4.57 14.59 -8.06
N ASN A 96 -4.35 13.71 -9.04
CA ASN A 96 -5.21 12.55 -9.25
C ASN A 96 -4.94 11.41 -8.24
N ASP A 97 -3.94 11.58 -7.37
CA ASP A 97 -3.43 10.55 -6.48
C ASP A 97 -3.19 11.10 -5.08
N ILE A 98 -4.30 11.35 -4.41
CA ILE A 98 -4.36 11.97 -3.08
C ILE A 98 -3.40 11.29 -2.08
N GLY A 99 -3.27 9.96 -2.16
CA GLY A 99 -2.39 9.17 -1.28
C GLY A 99 -0.89 9.24 -1.58
N PHE A 100 -0.48 9.76 -2.75
CA PHE A 100 0.92 9.83 -3.18
C PHE A 100 1.42 11.27 -3.40
N ASN A 101 0.58 12.27 -3.15
CA ASN A 101 0.90 13.69 -3.33
C ASN A 101 2.16 14.12 -2.58
N SER A 102 2.42 13.59 -1.37
CA SER A 102 3.64 13.92 -0.63
C SER A 102 4.90 13.34 -1.29
N PHE A 103 4.81 12.18 -1.95
CA PHE A 103 5.95 11.52 -2.60
C PHE A 103 6.37 12.23 -3.89
N PHE A 104 5.42 12.82 -4.64
CA PHE A 104 5.76 13.57 -5.85
C PHE A 104 6.63 14.80 -5.54
N ARG A 105 6.51 15.40 -4.35
CA ARG A 105 7.32 16.57 -3.93
C ARG A 105 8.81 16.25 -3.84
N THR A 106 9.18 14.99 -3.65
CA THR A 106 10.57 14.55 -3.51
C THR A 106 11.10 13.85 -4.77
N GLY A 107 10.41 13.99 -5.90
CA GLY A 107 10.90 13.48 -7.19
C GLY A 107 10.48 12.04 -7.49
N TRP A 108 9.60 11.44 -6.70
CA TRP A 108 9.05 10.12 -6.98
C TRP A 108 8.29 10.10 -8.29
N LYS A 109 8.56 9.10 -9.13
CA LYS A 109 7.91 8.88 -10.42
C LYS A 109 7.32 7.48 -10.46
N ARG A 110 6.29 7.28 -11.27
CA ARG A 110 5.62 5.98 -11.37
C ARG A 110 4.97 5.75 -12.72
N PHE A 111 4.64 4.50 -12.98
CA PHE A 111 3.89 4.07 -14.15
C PHE A 111 2.95 2.92 -13.77
N TYR A 112 1.65 3.10 -14.00
CA TYR A 112 0.66 2.09 -13.67
C TYR A 112 0.64 0.97 -14.70
N LEU A 113 0.67 -0.27 -14.21
CA LEU A 113 0.62 -1.48 -15.04
C LEU A 113 -0.75 -2.14 -14.99
N TYR A 114 -1.38 -2.13 -13.82
CA TYR A 114 -2.64 -2.81 -13.59
C TYR A 114 -3.46 -2.09 -12.51
N TRP A 115 -4.77 -1.95 -12.72
CA TRP A 115 -5.66 -1.31 -11.77
C TRP A 115 -7.05 -1.95 -11.73
N TYR A 116 -7.29 -2.76 -10.71
CA TYR A 116 -8.56 -3.44 -10.39
C TYR A 116 -9.23 -4.10 -11.60
N GLY A 117 -8.46 -4.83 -12.41
CA GLY A 117 -9.00 -5.50 -13.60
C GLY A 117 -9.33 -4.57 -14.77
N LYS A 118 -8.97 -3.29 -14.69
CA LYS A 118 -9.02 -2.38 -15.84
C LYS A 118 -7.76 -2.51 -16.67
N ASP A 119 -7.96 -2.65 -17.97
CA ASP A 119 -6.89 -2.62 -18.95
C ASP A 119 -6.39 -1.18 -19.14
N LEU A 120 -5.07 -1.03 -19.15
CA LEU A 120 -4.39 0.24 -19.35
C LEU A 120 -3.65 0.14 -20.69
N PRO A 121 -4.17 0.72 -21.78
CA PRO A 121 -3.59 0.54 -23.13
C PRO A 121 -2.11 0.91 -23.19
N SER A 122 -1.69 1.97 -22.49
CA SER A 122 -0.27 2.37 -22.41
C SER A 122 0.62 1.31 -21.75
N ALA A 123 0.10 0.59 -20.77
CA ALA A 123 0.84 -0.48 -20.09
C ALA A 123 0.90 -1.75 -20.94
N GLU A 124 -0.16 -2.07 -21.68
CA GLU A 124 -0.16 -3.22 -22.60
C GLU A 124 0.81 -3.01 -23.77
N GLU A 125 0.94 -1.78 -24.26
CA GLU A 125 1.91 -1.45 -25.31
C GLU A 125 3.34 -1.46 -24.79
N SER A 126 3.59 -0.89 -23.61
CA SER A 126 4.96 -0.65 -23.14
C SER A 126 5.54 -1.80 -22.30
N CYS A 127 4.69 -2.59 -21.65
CA CYS A 127 5.08 -3.70 -20.77
C CYS A 127 4.16 -4.93 -20.97
N PRO A 128 4.04 -5.46 -22.20
CA PRO A 128 3.08 -6.52 -22.52
C PRO A 128 3.28 -7.79 -21.70
N GLN A 129 4.53 -8.19 -21.43
CA GLN A 129 4.83 -9.43 -20.72
C GLN A 129 4.52 -9.28 -19.22
N THR A 130 4.87 -8.15 -18.62
CA THR A 130 4.54 -7.85 -17.22
C THR A 130 3.03 -7.77 -17.02
N VAL A 131 2.30 -7.10 -17.92
CA VAL A 131 0.83 -7.01 -17.81
C VAL A 131 0.19 -8.39 -17.96
N ALA A 132 0.64 -9.22 -18.90
CA ALA A 132 0.14 -10.58 -19.05
C ALA A 132 0.38 -11.44 -17.78
N LEU A 133 1.58 -11.34 -17.19
CA LEU A 133 1.91 -12.01 -15.94
C LEU A 133 1.00 -11.54 -14.79
N LEU A 134 0.79 -10.23 -14.65
CA LEU A 134 -0.09 -9.67 -13.62
C LEU A 134 -1.55 -10.14 -13.80
N LYS A 135 -2.06 -10.19 -15.04
CA LYS A 135 -3.39 -10.72 -15.36
C LYS A 135 -3.54 -12.21 -14.99
N SER A 136 -2.46 -12.98 -15.02
CA SER A 136 -2.48 -14.39 -14.61
C SER A 136 -2.62 -14.59 -13.09
N ILE A 137 -2.41 -13.54 -12.28
CA ILE A 137 -2.43 -13.60 -10.81
C ILE A 137 -3.66 -12.84 -10.27
N PRO A 138 -4.80 -13.52 -10.04
CA PRO A 138 -6.06 -12.85 -9.71
C PRO A 138 -6.08 -12.18 -8.33
N SER A 139 -5.17 -12.54 -7.43
CA SER A 139 -5.04 -11.88 -6.11
C SER A 139 -4.41 -10.49 -6.21
N ILE A 140 -3.64 -10.20 -7.27
CA ILE A 140 -3.10 -8.87 -7.50
C ILE A 140 -4.20 -7.97 -8.05
N LYS A 141 -4.47 -6.86 -7.36
CA LYS A 141 -5.47 -5.88 -7.79
C LYS A 141 -4.86 -4.64 -8.40
N ALA A 142 -3.66 -4.24 -8.00
CA ALA A 142 -2.99 -3.09 -8.57
C ALA A 142 -1.49 -3.33 -8.62
N ALA A 143 -0.85 -2.82 -9.67
CA ALA A 143 0.59 -2.87 -9.84
C ALA A 143 1.08 -1.62 -10.56
N MET A 144 2.26 -1.16 -10.18
CA MET A 144 2.94 -0.03 -10.82
C MET A 144 4.46 -0.20 -10.70
N PHE A 145 5.18 0.37 -11.66
CA PHE A 145 6.59 0.67 -11.48
C PHE A 145 6.75 1.99 -10.75
N ALA A 146 7.74 2.06 -9.87
CA ALA A 146 8.04 3.22 -9.06
C ALA A 146 9.55 3.49 -9.12
N SER A 147 9.92 4.72 -9.40
CA SER A 147 11.32 5.17 -9.46
C SER A 147 11.53 6.29 -8.44
N LEU A 148 12.51 6.08 -7.57
CA LEU A 148 12.95 7.07 -6.58
C LEU A 148 14.36 7.56 -6.97
N PRO A 149 14.57 8.86 -7.23
CA PRO A 149 15.89 9.35 -7.58
C PRO A 149 16.85 9.31 -6.38
N PRO A 150 18.17 9.25 -6.62
CA PRO A 150 19.17 9.29 -5.55
C PRO A 150 18.97 10.49 -4.62
N GLY A 151 19.01 10.27 -3.31
CA GLY A 151 18.87 11.31 -2.29
C GLY A 151 17.43 11.74 -1.99
N ALA A 152 16.43 11.21 -2.69
CA ALA A 152 15.03 11.49 -2.36
C ALA A 152 14.57 10.75 -1.10
N THR A 153 13.71 11.42 -0.32
CA THR A 153 13.10 10.88 0.89
C THR A 153 11.59 10.77 0.73
N LEU A 154 10.99 9.71 1.26
CA LEU A 154 9.55 9.60 1.38
C LEU A 154 9.13 10.30 2.68
N VAL A 155 8.31 11.34 2.55
CA VAL A 155 7.82 12.18 3.66
C VAL A 155 6.31 12.11 3.78
#